data_AF-A0A0H1B9G4-F1
#
_entry.id   AF-A0A0H1B9G4-F1
#
_cell.length_a   1.000
_cell.length_b   1.000
_cell.length_c   1.000
_cell.angle_alpha   90.00
_cell.angle_beta   90.00
_cell.angle_gamma   90.00
#
_symmetry.space_group_name_H-M   'P 1'
#
loop_
_entity.id
_entity.type
_entity.pdbx_description
1 polymer ?
#
loop_
_entity_poly.entity_id
_entity_poly.type
_entity_poly.pdbx_seq_one_letter_code
_entity_poly.pdbx_strand_id
1 'polypeptide(L)'
;MPTAAHARDAVATEPGAGEMSGSTTAIDNDDDDDEGQEAGETQILGELQFTFLMVLTLMNYSCLEQWKRLLGLVLTCRAAVLRREKFFVQVLHLLRLQLRHFDDVEGGLFEMDGDYGGALLRKLLTRFSRTVQEFAEGGGRMVRRELGILENWVKGQYGWELRPGATVKRGMVELEDGERVEMEVIGANEEDEMGEYAPVVVDSGEGTSLGKGLVQEVEEDEEAGESVSDVDMSEFNA
;
A
#
# COMPACT_ATOMS: atom_id res chain seq x y z
N MET A 1 -65.09 58.75 15.89
CA MET A 1 -64.27 59.98 16.00
C MET A 1 -62.91 59.59 16.56
N PRO A 2 -61.79 60.14 16.06
CA PRO A 2 -61.50 60.69 14.72
C PRO A 2 -60.37 59.83 14.06
N THR A 3 -59.88 59.97 12.82
CA THR A 3 -59.79 61.09 11.89
C THR A 3 -59.39 60.57 10.49
N ALA A 4 -60.09 61.03 9.44
CA ALA A 4 -59.68 61.47 8.09
C ALA A 4 -58.66 60.69 7.23
N ALA A 5 -58.62 60.73 5.89
CA ALA A 5 -59.52 61.04 4.77
C ALA A 5 -58.59 61.15 3.53
N HIS A 6 -58.98 60.56 2.38
CA HIS A 6 -58.63 60.93 0.98
C HIS A 6 -57.13 61.07 0.57
N ALA A 7 -56.66 60.86 -0.66
CA ALA A 7 -57.24 60.94 -2.00
C ALA A 7 -56.40 60.11 -3.01
N ARG A 8 -56.93 60.01 -4.23
CA ARG A 8 -56.46 59.21 -5.38
C ARG A 8 -55.52 59.99 -6.33
N ASP A 9 -54.90 59.22 -7.23
CA ASP A 9 -54.67 59.46 -8.68
C ASP A 9 -53.28 59.81 -9.26
N ALA A 10 -53.12 59.31 -10.51
CA ALA A 10 -52.11 59.48 -11.58
C ALA A 10 -51.01 58.39 -11.64
N VAL A 11 -50.97 57.42 -12.57
CA VAL A 11 -50.99 57.36 -14.07
C VAL A 11 -49.65 57.71 -14.74
N ALA A 12 -49.03 56.64 -15.28
CA ALA A 12 -48.20 56.45 -16.48
C ALA A 12 -46.93 57.31 -16.74
N THR A 13 -45.81 56.62 -17.08
CA THR A 13 -44.92 56.87 -18.25
C THR A 13 -43.88 55.72 -18.36
N GLU A 14 -43.98 54.87 -19.40
CA GLU A 14 -42.86 54.07 -19.99
C GLU A 14 -42.00 54.97 -20.93
N PRO A 15 -40.88 54.58 -21.60
CA PRO A 15 -40.24 53.26 -21.81
C PRO A 15 -38.70 53.26 -21.71
N GLY A 16 -38.03 52.10 -21.89
CA GLY A 16 -36.59 52.09 -22.19
C GLY A 16 -35.89 50.74 -22.05
N ALA A 17 -35.43 50.22 -23.16
CA ALA A 17 -34.77 48.93 -23.36
C ALA A 17 -33.47 48.70 -22.55
N GLY A 18 -33.10 47.44 -22.33
CA GLY A 18 -31.76 47.06 -21.90
C GLY A 18 -31.62 45.63 -21.38
N GLU A 19 -31.42 44.69 -22.31
CA GLU A 19 -30.58 43.49 -22.19
C GLU A 19 -30.75 42.56 -20.97
N MET A 20 -31.36 41.40 -21.23
CA MET A 20 -31.14 40.19 -20.43
C MET A 20 -29.67 39.75 -20.56
N SER A 21 -28.82 40.28 -19.69
CA SER A 21 -27.48 39.75 -19.46
C SER A 21 -27.61 38.44 -18.69
N GLY A 22 -27.22 37.34 -19.35
CA GLY A 22 -27.26 36.00 -18.80
C GLY A 22 -26.50 35.91 -17.48
N SER A 23 -27.25 35.67 -16.40
CA SER A 23 -26.69 35.10 -15.19
C SER A 23 -26.46 33.62 -15.47
N THR A 24 -25.27 33.29 -15.95
CA THR A 24 -24.76 31.92 -15.96
C THR A 24 -24.72 31.46 -14.51
N THR A 25 -25.75 30.72 -14.10
CA THR A 25 -25.68 29.87 -12.92
C THR A 25 -24.57 28.87 -13.17
N ALA A 26 -23.43 29.07 -12.51
CA ALA A 26 -22.48 28.00 -12.28
C ALA A 26 -23.26 26.89 -11.57
N ILE A 27 -23.46 25.79 -12.29
CA ILE A 27 -24.00 24.56 -11.72
C ILE A 27 -22.86 24.00 -10.87
N ASP A 28 -23.01 24.09 -9.55
CA ASP A 28 -22.21 23.34 -8.57
C ASP A 28 -22.31 21.85 -8.94
N ASN A 29 -21.23 21.30 -9.47
CA ASN A 29 -21.09 19.89 -9.87
C ASN A 29 -20.28 19.07 -8.84
N ASP A 30 -20.04 19.60 -7.63
CA ASP A 30 -19.17 18.93 -6.64
C ASP A 30 -19.92 17.99 -5.67
N ASP A 31 -21.25 18.04 -5.58
CA ASP A 31 -22.02 17.21 -4.62
C ASP A 31 -22.26 15.76 -5.10
N ASP A 32 -22.35 15.50 -6.42
CA ASP A 32 -22.59 14.14 -6.95
C ASP A 32 -21.37 13.21 -6.83
N ASP A 33 -20.16 13.77 -6.71
CA ASP A 33 -18.92 12.99 -6.65
C ASP A 33 -18.71 12.34 -5.27
N ASP A 34 -19.03 13.03 -4.17
CA ASP A 34 -18.78 12.52 -2.82
C ASP A 34 -19.69 11.33 -2.46
N GLU A 35 -20.98 11.38 -2.86
CA GLU A 35 -21.93 10.28 -2.64
C GLU A 35 -21.52 8.99 -3.39
N GLY A 36 -21.07 9.13 -4.64
CA GLY A 36 -20.61 7.98 -5.43
C GLY A 36 -19.35 7.32 -4.84
N GLN A 37 -18.54 8.09 -4.14
CA GLN A 37 -17.29 7.63 -3.55
C GLN A 37 -17.50 6.99 -2.18
N GLU A 38 -18.38 7.54 -1.33
CA GLU A 38 -18.84 6.86 -0.10
C GLU A 38 -19.55 5.53 -0.43
N ALA A 39 -20.30 5.48 -1.53
CA ALA A 39 -20.90 4.24 -2.02
C ALA A 39 -19.84 3.19 -2.40
N GLY A 40 -18.78 3.60 -3.10
CA GLY A 40 -17.64 2.72 -3.44
C GLY A 40 -16.89 2.22 -2.21
N GLU A 41 -16.62 3.09 -1.24
CA GLU A 41 -16.01 2.72 0.05
C GLU A 41 -16.84 1.67 0.80
N THR A 42 -18.16 1.85 0.81
CA THR A 42 -19.10 0.90 1.42
C THR A 42 -19.09 -0.45 0.71
N GLN A 43 -19.00 -0.47 -0.63
CA GLN A 43 -18.89 -1.70 -1.41
C GLN A 43 -17.61 -2.46 -1.08
N ILE A 44 -16.46 -1.77 -0.97
CA ILE A 44 -15.18 -2.40 -0.62
C ILE A 44 -15.22 -2.97 0.82
N LEU A 45 -15.79 -2.23 1.78
CA LEU A 45 -16.00 -2.74 3.15
C LEU A 45 -16.91 -3.97 3.17
N GLY A 46 -17.99 -3.94 2.39
CA GLY A 46 -18.91 -5.06 2.25
C GLY A 46 -18.23 -6.29 1.65
N GLU A 47 -17.37 -6.12 0.63
CA GLU A 47 -16.61 -7.21 0.03
C GLU A 47 -15.58 -7.79 1.01
N LEU A 48 -14.88 -6.95 1.78
CA LEU A 48 -13.98 -7.40 2.85
C LEU A 48 -14.70 -8.23 3.92
N GLN A 49 -15.92 -7.83 4.29
CA GLN A 49 -16.76 -8.59 5.22
C GLN A 49 -17.24 -9.91 4.62
N PHE A 50 -17.79 -9.85 3.40
CA PHE A 50 -18.34 -11.01 2.70
C PHE A 50 -17.26 -12.07 2.50
N THR A 51 -16.11 -11.68 1.93
CA THR A 51 -15.00 -12.60 1.68
C THR A 51 -14.54 -13.26 2.97
N PHE A 52 -14.35 -12.51 4.05
CA PHE A 52 -13.97 -13.06 5.35
C PHE A 52 -15.00 -14.07 5.89
N LEU A 53 -16.29 -13.73 5.87
CA LEU A 53 -17.35 -14.65 6.32
C LEU A 53 -17.42 -15.93 5.49
N MET A 54 -17.18 -15.85 4.19
CA MET A 54 -17.13 -17.02 3.31
C MET A 54 -15.94 -17.93 3.62
N VAL A 55 -14.82 -17.37 4.07
CA VAL A 55 -13.70 -18.17 4.59
C VAL A 55 -14.11 -18.84 5.91
N LEU A 56 -14.67 -18.07 6.86
CA LEU A 56 -15.07 -18.61 8.16
C LEU A 56 -16.08 -19.76 8.05
N THR A 57 -17.06 -19.63 7.16
CA THR A 57 -18.24 -20.51 7.14
C THR A 57 -18.13 -21.65 6.14
N LEU A 58 -17.44 -21.45 5.01
CA LEU A 58 -17.37 -22.42 3.91
C LEU A 58 -15.96 -22.86 3.57
N MET A 59 -14.94 -22.41 4.32
CA MET A 59 -13.53 -22.67 4.03
C MET A 59 -13.14 -22.27 2.59
N ASN A 60 -13.72 -21.19 2.07
CA ASN A 60 -13.53 -20.78 0.69
C ASN A 60 -12.15 -20.12 0.46
N TYR A 61 -11.20 -20.88 -0.08
CA TYR A 61 -9.84 -20.40 -0.36
C TYR A 61 -9.80 -19.24 -1.36
N SER A 62 -10.67 -19.21 -2.37
CA SER A 62 -10.72 -18.07 -3.31
C SER A 62 -11.14 -16.77 -2.62
N CYS A 63 -12.06 -16.85 -1.66
CA CYS A 63 -12.42 -15.71 -0.82
C CYS A 63 -11.28 -15.29 0.13
N LEU A 64 -10.49 -16.24 0.64
CA LEU A 64 -9.29 -15.92 1.43
C LEU A 64 -8.28 -15.14 0.58
N GLU A 65 -8.01 -15.64 -0.62
CA GLU A 65 -7.15 -14.99 -1.59
C GLU A 65 -7.66 -13.59 -1.97
N GLN A 66 -8.97 -13.42 -2.14
CA GLN A 66 -9.58 -12.11 -2.41
C GLN A 66 -9.45 -11.15 -1.21
N TRP A 67 -9.73 -11.62 0.00
CA TRP A 67 -9.56 -10.84 1.22
C TRP A 67 -8.11 -10.33 1.36
N LYS A 68 -7.11 -11.20 1.09
CA LYS A 68 -5.69 -10.83 1.07
C LYS A 68 -5.38 -9.76 0.00
N ARG A 69 -5.94 -9.88 -1.20
CA ARG A 69 -5.75 -8.89 -2.29
C ARG A 69 -6.36 -7.53 -1.95
N LEU A 70 -7.57 -7.51 -1.40
CA LEU A 70 -8.24 -6.28 -0.98
C LEU A 70 -7.43 -5.56 0.11
N LEU A 71 -6.97 -6.28 1.14
CA LEU A 71 -6.10 -5.71 2.17
C LEU A 71 -4.77 -5.22 1.59
N GLY A 72 -4.15 -6.00 0.70
CA GLY A 72 -2.92 -5.62 0.01
C GLY A 72 -3.08 -4.30 -0.76
N LEU A 73 -4.18 -4.15 -1.51
CA LEU A 73 -4.47 -2.92 -2.25
C LEU A 73 -4.71 -1.75 -1.29
N VAL A 74 -5.65 -1.88 -0.36
CA VAL A 74 -6.04 -0.79 0.55
C VAL A 74 -4.84 -0.31 1.37
N LEU A 75 -4.09 -1.23 1.99
CA LEU A 75 -2.97 -0.90 2.88
C LEU A 75 -1.70 -0.42 2.14
N THR A 76 -1.65 -0.47 0.81
CA THR A 76 -0.52 0.07 0.03
C THR A 76 -0.83 1.40 -0.67
N CYS A 77 -2.09 1.82 -0.73
CA CYS A 77 -2.51 3.08 -1.34
C CYS A 77 -2.19 4.33 -0.49
N ARG A 78 -0.91 4.72 -0.42
CA ARG A 78 -0.42 5.87 0.40
C ARG A 78 -1.23 7.16 0.22
N ALA A 79 -1.55 7.54 -1.02
CA ALA A 79 -2.28 8.78 -1.31
C ALA A 79 -3.73 8.74 -0.80
N ALA A 80 -4.37 7.56 -0.82
CA ALA A 80 -5.75 7.39 -0.39
C ALA A 80 -5.89 7.56 1.14
N VAL A 81 -4.86 7.23 1.91
CA VAL A 81 -4.89 7.32 3.38
C VAL A 81 -5.25 8.71 3.87
N LEU A 82 -4.68 9.75 3.25
CA LEU A 82 -4.94 11.15 3.62
C LEU A 82 -6.25 11.69 3.05
N ARG A 83 -6.68 11.19 1.88
CA ARG A 83 -7.89 11.67 1.21
C ARG A 83 -9.16 11.02 1.78
N ARG A 84 -9.06 9.79 2.26
CA ARG A 84 -10.18 8.95 2.69
C ARG A 84 -9.96 8.42 4.12
N GLU A 85 -9.60 9.30 5.06
CA GLU A 85 -9.25 8.87 6.43
C GLU A 85 -10.37 8.06 7.11
N LYS A 86 -11.65 8.43 6.89
CA LYS A 86 -12.81 7.72 7.48
C LYS A 86 -12.87 6.25 7.03
N PHE A 87 -12.71 6.00 5.74
CA PHE A 87 -12.66 4.66 5.18
C PHE A 87 -11.54 3.82 5.79
N PHE A 88 -10.32 4.37 5.90
CA PHE A 88 -9.20 3.65 6.52
C PHE A 88 -9.44 3.35 8.00
N VAL A 89 -10.09 4.25 8.75
CA VAL A 89 -10.51 3.98 10.13
C VAL A 89 -11.50 2.80 10.17
N GLN A 90 -12.48 2.77 9.26
CA GLN A 90 -13.43 1.65 9.18
C GLN A 90 -12.74 0.33 8.79
N VAL A 91 -11.79 0.35 7.85
CA VAL A 91 -10.99 -0.83 7.46
C VAL A 91 -10.18 -1.35 8.64
N LEU A 92 -9.46 -0.49 9.36
CA LEU A 92 -8.66 -0.90 10.52
C LEU A 92 -9.54 -1.44 11.66
N HIS A 93 -10.68 -0.81 11.88
CA HIS A 93 -11.66 -1.27 12.86
C HIS A 93 -12.22 -2.65 12.48
N LEU A 94 -12.63 -2.82 11.21
CA LEU A 94 -13.13 -4.07 10.67
C LEU A 94 -12.08 -5.16 10.75
N LEU A 95 -10.85 -4.89 10.34
CA LEU A 95 -9.76 -5.84 10.40
C LEU A 95 -9.50 -6.32 11.83
N ARG A 96 -9.49 -5.40 12.80
CA ARG A 96 -9.37 -5.77 14.22
C ARG A 96 -10.50 -6.69 14.69
N LEU A 97 -11.72 -6.45 14.21
CA LEU A 97 -12.86 -7.32 14.53
C LEU A 97 -12.72 -8.69 13.88
N GLN A 98 -12.35 -8.74 12.59
CA GLN A 98 -12.11 -9.99 11.87
C GLN A 98 -11.01 -10.82 12.53
N LEU A 99 -9.92 -10.19 12.97
CA LEU A 99 -8.83 -10.89 13.64
C LEU A 99 -9.28 -11.59 14.93
N ARG A 100 -10.23 -11.04 15.68
CA ARG A 100 -10.78 -11.72 16.88
C ARG A 100 -11.44 -13.06 16.58
N HIS A 101 -11.90 -13.23 15.34
CA HIS A 101 -12.59 -14.42 14.86
C HIS A 101 -11.72 -15.26 13.93
N PHE A 102 -10.43 -14.92 13.82
CA PHE A 102 -9.51 -15.56 12.88
C PHE A 102 -9.26 -17.03 13.25
N ASP A 103 -9.21 -17.32 14.55
CA ASP A 103 -9.04 -18.67 15.09
C ASP A 103 -10.36 -19.47 15.15
N ASP A 104 -11.50 -18.84 14.82
CA ASP A 104 -12.81 -19.52 14.80
C ASP A 104 -12.95 -20.47 13.59
N VAL A 105 -11.98 -20.50 12.67
CA VAL A 105 -12.02 -21.37 11.48
C VAL A 105 -11.59 -22.78 11.82
N GLU A 106 -12.57 -23.67 11.87
CA GLU A 106 -12.34 -25.11 11.93
C GLU A 106 -11.49 -25.55 10.72
N GLY A 107 -10.29 -26.09 10.97
CA GLY A 107 -9.42 -26.67 9.94
C GLY A 107 -8.15 -25.89 9.59
N GLY A 108 -7.77 -24.85 10.35
CA GLY A 108 -6.43 -24.25 10.24
C GLY A 108 -6.16 -23.46 8.95
N LEU A 109 -7.21 -23.14 8.17
CA LEU A 109 -7.10 -22.35 6.94
C LEU A 109 -6.48 -20.95 7.16
N PHE A 110 -6.48 -20.51 8.41
CA PHE A 110 -5.91 -19.27 8.91
C PHE A 110 -4.82 -19.51 9.97
N GLU A 111 -4.11 -20.64 9.93
CA GLU A 111 -3.03 -20.92 10.89
C GLU A 111 -2.06 -19.73 10.99
N MET A 112 -2.13 -19.04 12.14
CA MET A 112 -1.32 -17.86 12.46
C MET A 112 0.15 -18.20 12.71
N ASP A 113 0.42 -19.47 13.01
CA ASP A 113 1.77 -20.03 13.19
C ASP A 113 2.36 -20.55 11.87
N GLY A 114 1.59 -20.53 10.77
CA GLY A 114 2.01 -20.92 9.43
C GLY A 114 2.42 -19.72 8.56
N ASP A 115 3.42 -19.92 7.71
CA ASP A 115 4.09 -18.89 6.89
C ASP A 115 3.20 -18.10 5.91
N TYR A 116 1.92 -18.44 5.72
CA TYR A 116 1.13 -17.95 4.58
C TYR A 116 0.13 -16.83 4.88
N GLY A 117 -0.57 -16.85 6.01
CA GLY A 117 -1.66 -15.91 6.32
C GLY A 117 -1.24 -14.79 7.27
N GLY A 118 -0.82 -15.17 8.47
CA GLY A 118 -0.38 -14.25 9.52
C GLY A 118 0.85 -13.44 9.11
N ALA A 119 1.82 -14.09 8.44
CA ALA A 119 3.04 -13.43 7.96
C ALA A 119 2.75 -12.31 6.95
N LEU A 120 1.90 -12.57 5.95
CA LEU A 120 1.50 -11.55 4.98
C LEU A 120 0.83 -10.36 5.66
N LEU A 121 -0.11 -10.61 6.57
CA LEU A 121 -0.83 -9.54 7.23
C LEU A 121 0.09 -8.72 8.13
N ARG A 122 0.95 -9.38 8.92
CA ARG A 122 1.96 -8.72 9.74
C ARG A 122 2.87 -7.83 8.90
N LYS A 123 3.33 -8.33 7.73
CA LYS A 123 4.13 -7.58 6.76
C LYS A 123 3.39 -6.35 6.24
N LEU A 124 2.15 -6.50 5.79
CA LEU A 124 1.32 -5.40 5.30
C LEU A 124 1.10 -4.34 6.39
N LEU A 125 0.75 -4.75 7.61
CA LEU A 125 0.50 -3.84 8.73
C LEU A 125 1.77 -3.10 9.17
N THR A 126 2.93 -3.78 9.16
CA THR A 126 4.23 -3.15 9.47
C THR A 126 4.56 -2.05 8.46
N ARG A 127 4.42 -2.34 7.16
CA ARG A 127 4.66 -1.36 6.08
C ARG A 127 3.66 -0.22 6.10
N PHE A 128 2.39 -0.52 6.33
CA PHE A 128 1.35 0.49 6.49
C PHE A 128 1.63 1.39 7.69
N SER A 129 2.05 0.82 8.82
CA SER A 129 2.41 1.60 10.01
C SER A 129 3.55 2.57 9.74
N ARG A 130 4.61 2.12 9.06
CA ARG A 130 5.69 3.00 8.61
C ARG A 130 5.17 4.14 7.72
N THR A 131 4.31 3.82 6.76
CA THR A 131 3.72 4.80 5.83
C THR A 131 2.91 5.87 6.57
N VAL A 132 2.10 5.49 7.56
CA VAL A 132 1.28 6.42 8.35
C VAL A 132 2.13 7.31 9.27
N GLN A 133 3.29 6.82 9.70
CA GLN A 133 4.23 7.59 10.52
C GLN A 133 4.99 8.65 9.72
N GLU A 134 5.28 8.37 8.44
CA GLU A 134 5.97 9.31 7.53
C GLU A 134 5.13 10.54 7.17
N PHE A 135 3.81 10.54 7.42
CA PHE A 135 2.98 11.71 7.14
C PHE A 135 3.32 12.87 8.08
N ALA A 136 3.36 14.08 7.49
CA ALA A 136 3.63 15.33 8.18
C ALA A 136 2.68 15.55 9.38
N GLU A 137 3.14 16.34 10.35
CA GLU A 137 2.37 16.68 11.55
C GLU A 137 1.01 17.29 11.16
N GLY A 138 -0.06 16.53 11.43
CA GLY A 138 -1.44 16.94 11.16
C GLY A 138 -2.18 16.08 10.12
N GLY A 139 -1.50 15.38 9.23
CA GLY A 139 -2.13 14.47 8.26
C GLY A 139 -2.41 13.07 8.86
N GLY A 140 -3.54 12.46 8.52
CA GLY A 140 -3.81 11.06 8.90
C GLY A 140 -4.04 10.86 10.39
N ARG A 141 -4.47 11.89 11.13
CA ARG A 141 -4.60 11.81 12.60
C ARG A 141 -5.60 10.73 13.03
N MET A 142 -6.71 10.59 12.30
CA MET A 142 -7.73 9.60 12.64
C MET A 142 -7.21 8.19 12.39
N VAL A 143 -6.57 7.99 11.23
CA VAL A 143 -5.94 6.72 10.85
C VAL A 143 -4.83 6.34 11.83
N ARG A 144 -3.96 7.28 12.20
CA ARG A 144 -2.86 7.04 13.16
C ARG A 144 -3.39 6.61 14.53
N ARG A 145 -4.50 7.20 14.98
CA ARG A 145 -5.16 6.83 16.23
C ARG A 145 -5.73 5.41 16.16
N GLU A 146 -6.51 5.10 15.12
CA GLU A 146 -7.11 3.77 14.97
C GLU A 146 -6.05 2.69 14.77
N LEU A 147 -5.00 3.00 14.00
CA LEU A 147 -3.85 2.12 13.83
C LEU A 147 -3.16 1.81 15.15
N GLY A 148 -2.96 2.81 16.03
CA GLY A 148 -2.40 2.58 17.37
C GLY A 148 -3.27 1.66 18.24
N ILE A 149 -4.59 1.71 18.08
CA ILE A 149 -5.51 0.78 18.75
C ILE A 149 -5.33 -0.64 18.22
N LEU A 150 -5.25 -0.79 16.89
CA LEU A 150 -5.00 -2.10 16.26
C LEU A 150 -3.64 -2.67 16.69
N GLU A 151 -2.58 -1.87 16.64
CA GLU A 151 -1.22 -2.26 17.03
C GLU A 151 -1.13 -2.76 18.47
N ASN A 152 -1.70 -2.02 19.41
CA ASN A 152 -1.72 -2.44 20.81
C ASN A 152 -2.48 -3.75 20.99
N TRP A 153 -3.57 -3.94 20.23
CA TRP A 153 -4.37 -5.14 20.28
C TRP A 153 -3.62 -6.35 19.68
N VAL A 154 -3.03 -6.24 18.49
CA VAL A 154 -2.27 -7.35 17.88
C VAL A 154 -1.01 -7.69 18.67
N LYS A 155 -0.36 -6.70 19.30
CA LYS A 155 0.74 -6.96 20.24
C LYS A 155 0.27 -7.76 21.46
N GLY A 156 -0.89 -7.41 22.02
CA GLY A 156 -1.43 -8.08 23.19
C GLY A 156 -2.03 -9.46 22.92
N GLN A 157 -2.51 -9.72 21.71
CA GLN A 157 -3.13 -11.01 21.35
C GLN A 157 -2.16 -11.97 20.65
N TYR A 158 -1.34 -11.46 19.74
CA TYR A 158 -0.47 -12.29 18.88
C TYR A 158 1.02 -12.01 19.10
N GLY A 159 1.39 -11.07 19.98
CA GLY A 159 2.79 -10.67 20.15
C GLY A 159 3.38 -9.93 18.94
N TRP A 160 2.55 -9.50 17.99
CA TRP A 160 3.03 -8.84 16.78
C TRP A 160 3.51 -7.42 17.08
N GLU A 161 4.82 -7.19 16.96
CA GLU A 161 5.40 -5.86 17.02
C GLU A 161 5.46 -5.26 15.61
N LEU A 162 4.50 -4.38 15.30
CA LEU A 162 4.40 -3.68 14.01
C LEU A 162 5.37 -2.49 13.91
N ARG A 163 5.95 -2.08 15.03
CA ARG A 163 7.05 -1.11 15.11
C ARG A 163 8.20 -1.78 15.86
N PRO A 164 8.96 -2.66 15.19
CA PRO A 164 10.19 -3.16 15.77
C PRO A 164 11.02 -1.93 16.13
N GLY A 165 11.53 -1.86 17.37
CA GLY A 165 12.53 -0.86 17.73
C GLY A 165 13.78 -1.04 16.86
N ALA A 166 14.84 -0.28 17.15
CA ALA A 166 16.17 -0.60 16.64
C ALA A 166 16.65 -1.93 17.24
N THR A 167 16.03 -3.04 16.83
CA THR A 167 16.45 -4.39 17.21
C THR A 167 17.66 -4.71 16.37
N VAL A 168 18.73 -5.14 17.02
CA VAL A 168 19.99 -5.54 16.38
C VAL A 168 19.69 -6.67 15.41
N LYS A 169 19.66 -6.37 14.10
CA LYS A 169 19.37 -7.34 13.03
C LYS A 169 20.53 -8.30 12.77
N ARG A 170 21.75 -7.87 13.11
CA ARG A 170 23.01 -8.58 12.93
C ARG A 170 23.94 -8.28 14.10
N GLY A 171 24.51 -9.32 14.72
CA GLY A 171 25.38 -9.17 15.87
C GLY A 171 26.46 -10.24 15.91
N MET A 172 27.64 -9.89 16.43
CA MET A 172 28.71 -10.85 16.67
C MET A 172 28.49 -11.48 18.05
N VAL A 173 28.36 -12.80 18.10
CA VAL A 173 28.28 -13.59 19.34
C VAL A 173 29.60 -14.32 19.52
N GLU A 174 30.25 -14.13 20.67
CA GLU A 174 31.44 -14.90 21.05
C GLU A 174 30.99 -16.19 21.74
N LEU A 175 31.37 -17.33 21.17
CA LEU A 175 31.10 -18.66 21.70
C LEU A 175 32.08 -19.00 22.85
N GLU A 176 31.79 -20.06 23.60
CA GLU A 176 32.59 -20.49 24.76
C GLU A 176 34.06 -20.83 24.40
N ASP A 177 34.34 -21.14 23.14
CA ASP A 177 35.66 -21.41 22.59
C ASP A 177 36.40 -20.15 22.09
N GLY A 178 35.78 -18.97 22.20
CA GLY A 178 36.32 -17.69 21.71
C GLY A 178 36.09 -17.43 20.22
N GLU A 179 35.34 -18.29 19.52
CA GLU A 179 34.93 -18.06 18.14
C GLU A 179 33.87 -16.96 18.06
N ARG A 180 34.04 -16.02 17.14
CA ARG A 180 33.06 -14.94 16.90
C ARG A 180 32.22 -15.31 15.70
N VAL A 181 30.96 -15.63 15.94
CA VAL A 181 30.00 -15.97 14.90
C VAL A 181 29.11 -14.76 14.63
N GLU A 182 29.00 -14.37 13.37
CA GLU A 182 28.02 -13.40 12.92
C GLU A 182 26.65 -14.06 12.93
N MET A 183 25.77 -13.62 13.82
CA MET A 183 24.41 -14.12 13.94
C MET A 183 23.46 -13.14 13.26
N GLU A 184 22.70 -13.65 12.29
CA GLU A 184 21.61 -12.94 11.63
C GLU A 184 20.28 -13.49 12.14
N VAL A 185 19.35 -12.60 12.49
CA VAL A 185 18.01 -13.01 12.93
C VAL A 185 17.21 -13.45 11.71
N ILE A 186 16.91 -14.75 11.61
CA ILE A 186 16.12 -15.34 10.53
C ILE A 186 14.76 -14.63 10.44
N GLY A 187 14.41 -14.10 9.26
CA GLY A 187 13.19 -13.32 9.00
C GLY A 187 13.33 -11.80 9.10
N ALA A 188 14.52 -11.27 9.42
CA ALA A 188 14.77 -9.82 9.49
C ALA A 188 15.23 -9.18 8.16
N ASN A 189 15.61 -9.98 7.16
CA ASN A 189 16.32 -9.52 5.95
C ASN A 189 15.52 -9.59 4.63
N GLU A 190 14.39 -10.30 4.56
CA GLU A 190 13.60 -10.36 3.32
C GLU A 190 12.88 -9.03 2.95
N GLU A 191 13.05 -7.97 3.74
CA GLU A 191 12.24 -6.75 3.60
C GLU A 191 13.02 -5.44 3.35
N ASP A 192 14.35 -5.45 3.44
CA ASP A 192 15.21 -4.31 3.05
C ASP A 192 15.89 -4.51 1.66
N GLU A 193 15.49 -5.52 0.88
CA GLU A 193 15.88 -5.69 -0.53
C GLU A 193 15.17 -4.73 -1.51
N MET A 194 14.66 -3.59 -1.05
CA MET A 194 14.27 -2.47 -1.93
C MET A 194 15.34 -1.36 -1.92
N GLY A 195 16.61 -1.77 -1.85
CA GLY A 195 17.71 -0.88 -1.49
C GLY A 195 18.59 -0.36 -2.63
N GLU A 196 18.89 -1.14 -3.68
CA GLU A 196 19.94 -0.74 -4.63
C GLU A 196 19.71 -1.24 -6.07
N TYR A 197 18.65 -0.76 -6.74
CA TYR A 197 18.71 -0.70 -8.21
C TYR A 197 19.47 0.58 -8.59
N ALA A 198 20.79 0.54 -8.47
CA ALA A 198 21.63 1.54 -9.13
C ALA A 198 21.65 1.21 -10.63
N PRO A 199 21.08 2.06 -11.51
CA PRO A 199 21.09 1.77 -12.94
C PRO A 199 22.53 1.73 -13.43
N VAL A 200 22.94 0.59 -13.99
CA VAL A 200 24.23 0.47 -14.67
C VAL A 200 24.15 1.27 -15.97
N VAL A 201 24.89 2.37 -16.05
CA VAL A 201 25.03 3.15 -17.29
C VAL A 201 25.90 2.33 -18.24
N VAL A 202 25.29 1.72 -19.26
CA VAL A 202 26.00 1.05 -20.34
C VAL A 202 26.36 2.09 -21.39
N ASP A 203 27.64 2.45 -21.50
CA ASP A 203 28.14 3.27 -22.60
C ASP A 203 28.05 2.44 -23.89
N SER A 204 27.02 2.69 -24.68
CA SER A 204 26.87 2.11 -26.01
C SER A 204 27.78 2.91 -26.94
N GLY A 205 29.04 2.49 -27.02
CA GLY A 205 30.08 3.22 -27.74
C GLY A 205 29.76 3.39 -29.23
N GLU A 206 29.26 4.56 -29.62
CA GLU A 206 29.37 5.09 -30.98
C GLU A 206 29.68 6.61 -30.95
N GLY A 207 30.98 6.91 -30.98
CA GLY A 207 31.55 8.05 -31.70
C GLY A 207 31.43 9.46 -31.10
N THR A 208 32.43 9.88 -30.34
CA THR A 208 33.43 10.88 -30.79
C THR A 208 34.58 10.96 -29.80
N SER A 209 35.67 10.22 -30.06
CA SER A 209 36.95 10.46 -29.42
C SER A 209 37.62 11.65 -30.11
N LEU A 210 37.59 12.79 -29.43
CA LEU A 210 38.42 13.96 -29.75
C LEU A 210 39.57 13.99 -28.72
N GLY A 211 40.70 13.43 -29.10
CA GLY A 211 42.02 13.94 -28.70
C GLY A 211 42.76 13.22 -27.56
N LYS A 212 43.88 12.61 -27.97
CA LYS A 212 45.14 12.41 -27.23
C LYS A 212 45.15 11.45 -26.03
N GLY A 213 45.46 10.19 -26.36
CA GLY A 213 46.84 9.69 -26.29
C GLY A 213 47.38 9.32 -24.92
N LEU A 214 47.64 8.02 -24.73
CA LEU A 214 48.88 7.46 -24.18
C LEU A 214 48.90 5.97 -24.51
N VAL A 215 49.95 5.57 -25.21
CA VAL A 215 50.24 4.18 -25.59
C VAL A 215 50.98 3.54 -24.43
N GLN A 216 50.59 2.35 -24.00
CA GLN A 216 51.58 1.32 -23.65
C GLN A 216 50.99 -0.07 -23.80
N GLU A 217 51.64 -0.82 -24.69
CA GLU A 217 51.41 -2.23 -25.00
C GLU A 217 51.76 -3.12 -23.81
N VAL A 218 50.99 -4.20 -23.58
CA VAL A 218 51.50 -5.46 -23.02
C VAL A 218 50.70 -6.63 -23.63
N GLU A 219 51.37 -7.28 -24.58
CA GLU A 219 51.49 -8.73 -24.86
C GLU A 219 50.30 -9.68 -24.60
N GLU A 220 49.86 -10.31 -25.69
CA GLU A 220 49.05 -11.52 -25.76
C GLU A 220 49.90 -12.74 -25.38
N ASP A 221 49.42 -13.54 -24.42
CA ASP A 221 49.82 -14.95 -24.30
C ASP A 221 48.65 -15.82 -24.77
N GLU A 222 48.87 -16.48 -25.92
CA GLU A 222 48.09 -17.62 -26.37
C GLU A 222 48.40 -18.84 -25.49
N GLU A 223 47.38 -19.51 -24.95
CA GLU A 223 47.49 -20.95 -24.74
C GLU A 223 46.19 -21.67 -25.13
N ALA A 224 46.34 -22.57 -26.09
CA ALA A 224 45.32 -23.41 -26.69
C ALA A 224 44.88 -24.54 -25.75
N GLY A 225 43.60 -24.93 -25.80
CA GLY A 225 43.16 -26.14 -25.09
C GLY A 225 41.68 -26.50 -25.26
N GLU A 226 41.41 -27.29 -26.30
CA GLU A 226 40.38 -28.35 -26.35
C GLU A 226 38.89 -27.97 -26.37
N SER A 227 38.31 -28.05 -27.57
CA SER A 227 36.87 -28.13 -27.79
C SER A 227 36.40 -29.58 -27.59
N VAL A 228 35.43 -29.78 -26.69
CA VAL A 228 34.67 -31.03 -26.59
C VAL A 228 33.31 -30.85 -27.27
N SER A 229 33.01 -31.81 -28.12
CA SER A 229 31.98 -31.91 -29.14
C SER A 229 30.53 -31.95 -28.65
N ASP A 230 29.65 -31.53 -29.55
CA ASP A 230 28.19 -31.67 -29.57
C ASP A 230 27.66 -32.98 -28.97
N VAL A 231 26.74 -32.86 -28.02
CA VAL A 231 25.92 -33.97 -27.52
C VAL A 231 24.67 -34.07 -28.40
N ASP A 232 24.63 -35.08 -29.25
CA ASP A 232 23.48 -35.47 -30.08
C ASP A 232 22.38 -36.09 -29.19
N MET A 233 21.25 -35.39 -29.07
CA MET A 233 20.05 -35.80 -28.33
C MET A 233 19.10 -36.60 -29.22
N SER A 234 19.55 -37.75 -29.72
CA SER A 234 18.72 -38.65 -30.53
C SER A 234 18.61 -40.07 -29.97
N GLU A 235 18.29 -40.20 -28.68
CA GLU A 235 17.75 -41.45 -28.12
C GLU A 235 16.63 -41.17 -27.11
N PHE A 236 15.40 -41.01 -27.61
CA PHE A 236 14.22 -41.41 -26.85
C PHE A 236 13.11 -41.83 -27.82
N ASN A 237 13.23 -43.05 -28.35
CA ASN A 237 12.09 -43.82 -28.83
C ASN A 237 12.47 -45.29 -28.87
N ALA A 238 12.20 -45.98 -27.76
CA ALA A 238 11.92 -47.40 -27.70
C ALA A 238 10.88 -47.64 -26.59
#